data_AF-A0AB39BPR4-F1
#
_entry.id   AF-A0AB39BPR4-F1
#
_cell.length_a   1.000
_cell.length_b   1.000
_cell.length_c   1.000
_cell.angle_alpha   90.00
_cell.angle_beta   90.00
_cell.angle_gamma   90.00
#
_symmetry.space_group_name_H-M   'P 1'
#
loop_
_entity.id
_entity.type
_entity.pdbx_description
1 polymer ?
#
loop_
_entity_poly.entity_id
_entity_poly.type
_entity_poly.pdbx_seq_one_letter_code
_entity_poly.pdbx_strand_id
1 'polypeptide(L)'
;METEIFRQWNTWRTFTLKTLQRVEESQVDKIPERFNNNIRWNAGHIVVIHDRLTAQMLGEAPSYPEGYDTYFDKGTSPDDWDDQVPSLNEIMAELEGQVEKLRGSIQGRLGEEPKGNVFNMPTIGDLAMFAVGHEAMHLSTIQSLMRMTK
;
A
#
# COMPACT_ATOMS: atom_id res chain seq x y z
N MET A 1 13.81 13.13 -13.20
CA MET A 1 13.64 12.64 -11.81
C MET A 1 12.19 12.29 -11.53
N GLU A 2 11.24 13.18 -11.84
CA GLU A 2 9.80 12.89 -11.68
C GLU A 2 9.30 11.69 -12.50
N THR A 3 9.64 11.63 -13.79
CA THR A 3 9.31 10.49 -14.66
C THR A 3 9.83 9.16 -14.08
N GLU A 4 11.01 9.17 -13.47
CA GLU A 4 11.61 8.00 -12.85
C GLU A 4 10.83 7.54 -11.61
N ILE A 5 10.38 8.44 -10.74
CA ILE A 5 9.60 8.12 -9.54
C ILE A 5 8.28 7.43 -9.93
N PHE A 6 7.52 8.01 -10.85
CA PHE A 6 6.26 7.41 -11.30
C PHE A 6 6.46 6.11 -12.07
N ARG A 7 7.56 5.98 -12.84
CA ARG A 7 7.91 4.72 -13.49
C ARG A 7 8.24 3.63 -12.46
N GLN A 8 8.98 3.96 -11.40
CA GLN A 8 9.27 3.03 -10.31
C GLN A 8 7.98 2.60 -9.60
N TRP A 9 7.11 3.54 -9.25
CA TRP A 9 5.83 3.24 -8.62
C TRP A 9 4.98 2.28 -9.45
N ASN A 10 4.80 2.56 -10.75
CA ASN A 10 4.08 1.65 -11.65
C ASN A 10 4.73 0.26 -11.76
N THR A 11 6.07 0.20 -11.75
CA THR A 11 6.81 -1.07 -11.82
C THR A 11 6.56 -1.92 -10.58
N TRP A 12 6.70 -1.34 -9.38
CA TRP A 12 6.45 -2.04 -8.13
C TRP A 12 4.98 -2.42 -7.98
N ARG A 13 4.04 -1.52 -8.32
CA ARG A 13 2.61 -1.84 -8.34
C ARG A 13 2.28 -3.02 -9.25
N THR A 14 2.88 -3.06 -10.43
CA THR A 14 2.72 -4.20 -11.36
C THR A 14 3.23 -5.50 -10.74
N PHE A 15 4.36 -5.47 -10.03
CA PHE A 15 4.88 -6.66 -9.35
C PHE A 15 3.99 -7.10 -8.19
N THR A 16 3.46 -6.16 -7.42
CA THR A 16 2.48 -6.41 -6.36
C THR A 16 1.25 -7.10 -6.92
N LEU A 17 0.58 -6.50 -7.92
CA LEU A 17 -0.63 -7.04 -8.53
C LEU A 17 -0.40 -8.42 -9.14
N LYS A 18 0.68 -8.62 -9.91
CA LYS A 18 1.03 -9.93 -10.49
C LYS A 18 1.33 -10.99 -9.43
N THR A 19 1.81 -10.59 -8.25
CA THR A 19 2.02 -11.51 -7.14
C THR A 19 0.70 -11.90 -6.49
N LEU A 20 -0.17 -10.91 -6.24
CA LEU A 20 -1.50 -11.13 -5.66
C LEU A 20 -2.39 -12.00 -6.55
N GLN A 21 -2.32 -11.83 -7.88
CA GLN A 21 -3.03 -12.68 -8.86
C GLN A 21 -2.65 -14.18 -8.78
N ARG A 22 -1.54 -14.52 -8.12
CA ARG A 22 -1.06 -15.90 -7.96
C ARG A 22 -1.31 -16.46 -6.56
N VAL A 23 -1.98 -15.71 -5.69
CA VAL A 23 -2.34 -16.15 -4.34
C VAL A 23 -3.53 -17.08 -4.46
N GLU A 24 -3.38 -18.30 -3.92
CA GLU A 24 -4.50 -19.24 -3.84
C GLU A 24 -5.48 -18.79 -2.76
N GLU A 25 -6.79 -19.00 -2.97
CA GLU A 25 -7.83 -18.60 -2.01
C GLU A 25 -7.56 -19.14 -0.59
N SER A 26 -7.08 -20.38 -0.50
CA SER A 26 -6.74 -21.02 0.77
C SER A 26 -5.55 -20.38 1.52
N GLN A 27 -4.85 -19.42 0.92
CA GLN A 27 -3.69 -18.73 1.50
C GLN A 27 -4.01 -17.33 1.99
N VAL A 28 -5.05 -16.69 1.44
CA VAL A 28 -5.33 -15.25 1.56
C VAL A 28 -5.32 -14.78 3.02
N ASP A 29 -6.04 -15.51 3.87
CA ASP A 29 -6.26 -15.15 5.27
C ASP A 29 -5.44 -16.01 6.26
N LYS A 30 -4.56 -16.89 5.78
CA LYS A 30 -3.70 -17.70 6.66
C LYS A 30 -2.60 -16.86 7.30
N ILE A 31 -2.41 -17.03 8.61
CA ILE A 31 -1.34 -16.43 9.40
C ILE A 31 -0.40 -17.56 9.87
N PRO A 32 0.80 -17.70 9.27
CA PRO A 32 1.80 -18.68 9.73
C PRO A 32 2.36 -18.33 11.11
N GLU A 33 2.95 -19.32 11.77
CA GLU A 33 3.66 -19.10 13.04
C GLU A 33 4.70 -17.98 12.89
N ARG A 34 4.77 -17.09 13.89
CA ARG A 34 5.65 -15.89 13.95
C ARG A 34 5.26 -14.73 13.03
N PHE A 35 4.14 -14.83 12.33
CA PHE A 35 3.50 -13.68 11.69
C PHE A 35 2.32 -13.21 12.54
N ASN A 36 2.00 -11.93 12.42
CA ASN A 36 0.85 -11.29 13.07
C ASN A 36 -0.13 -10.71 12.03
N ASN A 37 0.09 -10.98 10.75
CA ASN A 37 -0.76 -10.55 9.66
C ASN A 37 -0.77 -11.58 8.52
N ASN A 38 -1.70 -11.44 7.58
CA ASN A 38 -1.88 -12.31 6.43
C ASN A 38 -1.68 -11.54 5.11
N ILE A 39 -1.89 -12.22 3.98
CA ILE A 39 -1.66 -11.64 2.65
C ILE A 39 -2.64 -10.48 2.40
N ARG A 40 -3.91 -10.67 2.76
CA ARG A 40 -4.97 -9.67 2.59
C ARG A 40 -4.67 -8.38 3.35
N TRP A 41 -4.16 -8.49 4.58
CA TRP A 41 -3.77 -7.33 5.39
C TRP A 41 -2.62 -6.57 4.75
N ASN A 42 -1.58 -7.27 4.29
CA ASN A 42 -0.45 -6.61 3.63
C ASN A 42 -0.87 -5.91 2.33
N ALA A 43 -1.78 -6.51 1.54
CA ALA A 43 -2.31 -5.89 0.33
C ALA A 43 -3.14 -4.64 0.65
N GLY A 44 -4.05 -4.72 1.63
CA GLY A 44 -4.86 -3.59 2.07
C GLY A 44 -4.01 -2.48 2.68
N HIS A 45 -2.93 -2.83 3.40
CA HIS A 45 -2.02 -1.86 3.98
C HIS A 45 -1.30 -1.04 2.92
N ILE A 46 -0.93 -1.65 1.79
CA ILE A 46 -0.35 -0.92 0.65
C ILE A 46 -1.35 0.14 0.14
N VAL A 47 -2.65 -0.17 0.06
CA VAL A 47 -3.67 0.83 -0.30
C VAL A 47 -3.64 1.99 0.70
N VAL A 48 -3.81 1.70 1.99
CA VAL A 48 -3.92 2.73 3.03
C VAL A 48 -2.67 3.61 3.11
N ILE A 49 -1.48 3.02 3.09
CA ILE A 49 -0.24 3.76 3.35
C ILE A 49 0.13 4.70 2.20
N HIS A 50 -0.10 4.32 0.94
CA HIS A 50 0.17 5.19 -0.21
C HIS A 50 -0.71 6.43 -0.21
N ASP A 51 -2.02 6.24 0.00
CA ASP A 51 -2.98 7.33 0.10
C ASP A 51 -2.69 8.22 1.31
N ARG A 52 -2.42 7.63 2.46
CA ARG A 52 -2.13 8.37 3.69
C ARG A 52 -0.89 9.23 3.59
N LEU A 53 0.22 8.68 3.10
CA LEU A 53 1.45 9.46 2.92
C LEU A 53 1.24 10.59 1.90
N THR A 54 0.47 10.33 0.83
CA THR A 54 0.13 11.35 -0.18
C THR A 54 -0.75 12.47 0.42
N ALA A 55 -1.78 12.12 1.17
CA ALA A 55 -2.60 13.10 1.87
C ALA A 55 -1.79 13.92 2.87
N GLN A 56 -0.90 13.30 3.64
CA GLN A 56 -0.02 13.99 4.58
C GLN A 56 0.93 14.98 3.90
N MET A 57 1.57 14.61 2.78
CA MET A 57 2.44 15.55 2.05
C MET A 57 1.66 16.73 1.47
N LEU A 58 0.38 16.54 1.11
CA LEU A 58 -0.48 17.59 0.56
C LEU A 58 -1.19 18.42 1.63
N GLY A 59 -1.28 17.92 2.87
CA GLY A 59 -2.10 18.53 3.93
C GLY A 59 -3.60 18.31 3.70
N GLU A 60 -3.95 17.18 3.08
CA GLU A 60 -5.30 16.80 2.66
C GLU A 60 -5.77 15.56 3.43
N ALA A 61 -7.03 15.15 3.20
CA ALA A 61 -7.54 13.89 3.69
C ALA A 61 -7.17 12.74 2.72
N PRO A 62 -6.91 11.52 3.22
CA PRO A 62 -6.67 10.36 2.37
C PRO A 62 -7.91 10.01 1.54
N SER A 63 -7.68 9.36 0.40
CA SER A 63 -8.73 9.09 -0.59
C SER A 63 -9.01 7.60 -0.79
N TYR A 64 -8.47 6.72 0.06
CA TYR A 64 -8.85 5.31 0.09
C TYR A 64 -10.33 5.15 0.48
N PRO A 65 -11.00 4.03 0.14
CA PRO A 65 -12.40 3.83 0.50
C PRO A 65 -12.63 3.84 2.01
N GLU A 66 -13.81 4.31 2.43
CA GLU A 66 -14.18 4.43 3.84
C GLU A 66 -14.01 3.10 4.60
N GLY A 67 -13.41 3.16 5.80
CA GLY A 67 -13.17 2.00 6.64
C GLY A 67 -11.91 1.19 6.31
N TYR A 68 -11.21 1.45 5.21
CA TYR A 68 -9.98 0.70 4.91
C TYR A 68 -8.91 0.86 6.00
N ASP A 69 -8.83 2.02 6.63
CA ASP A 69 -7.91 2.27 7.73
C ASP A 69 -8.25 1.50 9.01
N THR A 70 -9.53 1.20 9.28
CA THR A 70 -9.89 0.39 10.46
C THR A 70 -9.37 -1.03 10.37
N TYR A 71 -9.20 -1.56 9.15
CA TYR A 71 -8.72 -2.92 8.91
C TYR A 71 -7.22 -3.00 8.60
N PHE A 72 -6.67 -2.00 7.92
CA PHE A 72 -5.34 -2.09 7.31
C PHE A 72 -4.37 -0.98 7.73
N ASP A 73 -4.70 -0.14 8.70
CA ASP A 73 -3.73 0.83 9.22
C ASP A 73 -2.62 0.16 10.04
N LYS A 74 -1.51 0.86 10.22
CA LYS A 74 -0.43 0.42 11.10
C LYS A 74 -0.99 0.19 12.52
N GLY A 75 -0.84 -1.05 13.00
CA GLY A 75 -1.24 -1.44 14.36
C GLY A 75 -2.57 -2.19 14.44
N THR A 76 -3.31 -2.33 13.33
CA THR A 76 -4.45 -3.24 13.24
C THR A 76 -3.97 -4.69 13.08
N SER A 77 -4.86 -5.66 13.38
CA SER A 77 -4.61 -7.08 13.21
C SER A 77 -5.75 -7.75 12.46
N PRO A 78 -5.49 -8.77 11.61
CA PRO A 78 -6.56 -9.60 11.06
C PRO A 78 -7.39 -10.36 12.10
N ASP A 79 -6.83 -10.57 13.30
CA ASP A 79 -7.55 -11.20 14.41
C ASP A 79 -8.74 -10.35 14.89
N ASP A 80 -8.75 -9.05 14.58
CA ASP A 80 -9.80 -8.10 14.96
C ASP A 80 -10.84 -7.88 13.84
N TRP A 81 -10.73 -8.57 12.71
CA TRP A 81 -11.63 -8.37 11.56
C TRP A 81 -13.04 -8.93 11.80
N ASP A 82 -14.01 -8.20 11.27
CA ASP A 82 -15.39 -8.67 11.11
C ASP A 82 -15.65 -9.11 9.65
N ASP A 83 -16.87 -9.52 9.36
CA ASP A 83 -17.28 -9.97 8.02
C ASP A 83 -17.37 -8.82 6.98
N GLN A 84 -17.11 -7.57 7.37
CA GLN A 84 -17.16 -6.40 6.50
C GLN A 84 -15.80 -6.02 5.92
N VAL A 85 -14.71 -6.67 6.36
CA VAL A 85 -13.37 -6.41 5.82
C VAL A 85 -13.35 -6.57 4.29
N PRO A 86 -12.76 -5.64 3.52
CA PRO A 86 -12.72 -5.71 2.05
C PRO A 86 -12.00 -6.95 1.52
N SER A 87 -12.55 -7.63 0.52
CA SER A 87 -11.96 -8.84 -0.11
C SER A 87 -10.63 -8.54 -0.79
N LEU A 88 -9.82 -9.58 -1.02
CA LEU A 88 -8.57 -9.41 -1.76
C LEU A 88 -8.81 -8.85 -3.17
N ASN A 89 -9.92 -9.22 -3.83
CA ASN A 89 -10.28 -8.70 -5.14
C ASN A 89 -10.63 -7.20 -5.10
N GLU A 90 -11.38 -6.75 -4.09
CA GLU A 90 -11.68 -5.32 -3.90
C GLU A 90 -10.40 -4.52 -3.63
N ILE A 91 -9.49 -5.05 -2.79
CA ILE A 91 -8.19 -4.43 -2.54
C ILE A 91 -7.36 -4.34 -3.82
N MET A 92 -7.33 -5.40 -4.64
CA MET A 92 -6.60 -5.39 -5.91
C MET A 92 -7.18 -4.37 -6.89
N ALA A 93 -8.50 -4.23 -6.96
CA ALA A 93 -9.15 -3.21 -7.79
C ALA A 93 -8.75 -1.79 -7.38
N GLU A 94 -8.70 -1.50 -6.07
CA GLU A 94 -8.19 -0.21 -5.57
C GLU A 94 -6.72 0.00 -5.94
N LEU A 95 -5.88 -1.02 -5.79
CA LEU A 95 -4.47 -0.96 -6.16
C LEU A 95 -4.24 -0.69 -7.65
N GLU A 96 -5.09 -1.19 -8.55
CA GLU A 96 -4.96 -0.98 -10.00
C GLU A 96 -5.11 0.49 -10.39
N GLY A 97 -6.04 1.22 -9.78
CA GLY A 97 -6.31 2.64 -10.10
C GLY A 97 -5.51 3.65 -9.27
N GLN A 98 -5.01 3.24 -8.10
CA GLN A 98 -4.46 4.17 -7.11
C GLN A 98 -3.23 4.96 -7.61
N VAL A 99 -2.32 4.35 -8.37
CA VAL A 99 -1.08 5.04 -8.81
C VAL A 99 -1.41 6.25 -9.67
N GLU A 100 -2.33 6.12 -10.62
CA GLU A 100 -2.71 7.22 -11.51
C GLU A 100 -3.44 8.33 -10.74
N LYS A 101 -4.33 7.94 -9.81
CA LYS A 101 -5.04 8.88 -8.93
C LYS A 101 -4.08 9.72 -8.10
N LEU A 102 -3.13 9.08 -7.42
CA LEU A 102 -2.17 9.77 -6.55
C LEU A 102 -1.15 10.57 -7.37
N ARG A 103 -0.71 10.05 -8.53
CA ARG A 103 0.10 10.80 -9.49
C ARG A 103 -0.57 12.11 -9.89
N GLY A 104 -1.87 12.10 -10.22
CA GLY A 104 -2.61 13.31 -10.58
C GLY A 104 -2.58 14.40 -9.49
N SER A 105 -2.37 14.00 -8.23
CA SER A 105 -2.35 14.91 -7.07
C SER A 105 -0.97 15.53 -6.80
N ILE A 106 0.12 14.84 -7.20
CA ILE A 106 1.50 15.23 -6.87
C ILE A 106 2.37 15.57 -8.08
N GLN A 107 1.89 15.34 -9.31
CA GLN A 107 2.63 15.67 -10.53
C GLN A 107 2.88 17.17 -10.64
N GLY A 108 4.12 17.54 -10.99
CA GLY A 108 4.62 18.91 -11.02
C GLY A 108 5.05 19.46 -9.66
N ARG A 109 4.84 18.70 -8.56
CA ARG A 109 5.02 19.17 -7.18
C ARG A 109 6.09 18.42 -6.41
N LEU A 110 6.77 17.44 -7.03
CA LEU A 110 7.72 16.56 -6.33
C LEU A 110 8.90 17.29 -5.67
N GLY A 111 9.24 18.50 -6.12
CA GLY A 111 10.30 19.32 -5.51
C GLY A 111 9.82 20.23 -4.37
N GLU A 112 8.51 20.27 -4.07
CA GLU A 112 7.95 21.10 -3.00
C GLU A 112 8.21 20.49 -1.62
N GLU A 113 8.32 21.33 -0.60
CA GLU A 113 8.36 20.91 0.80
C GLU A 113 6.98 20.32 1.20
N PRO A 114 6.92 19.12 1.80
CA PRO A 114 5.66 18.50 2.17
C PRO A 114 5.02 19.25 3.35
N LYS A 115 3.68 19.34 3.36
CA LYS A 115 2.94 19.93 4.48
C LYS A 115 3.08 19.11 5.77
N GLY A 116 3.07 17.79 5.64
CA GLY A 116 3.37 16.85 6.71
C GLY A 116 4.76 16.26 6.54
N ASN A 117 5.64 16.49 7.52
CA ASN A 117 7.02 16.00 7.45
C ASN A 117 7.21 14.70 8.26
N VAL A 118 6.60 13.63 7.78
CA VAL A 118 6.84 12.29 8.34
C VAL A 118 8.22 11.82 7.89
N PHE A 119 9.03 11.32 8.84
CA PHE A 119 10.40 10.86 8.61
C PHE A 119 11.42 11.96 8.22
N ASN A 120 11.12 13.24 8.43
CA ASN A 120 12.03 14.35 8.12
C ASN A 120 12.48 14.40 6.64
N MET A 121 11.60 14.01 5.72
CA MET A 121 11.83 14.03 4.27
C MET A 121 11.67 15.47 3.72
N PRO A 122 12.66 15.99 2.96
CA PRO A 122 12.65 17.40 2.58
C PRO A 122 11.70 17.73 1.43
N THR A 123 11.32 16.75 0.60
CA THR A 123 10.42 16.99 -0.53
C THR A 123 9.28 15.98 -0.63
N ILE A 124 8.21 16.36 -1.33
CA ILE A 124 7.12 15.48 -1.77
C ILE A 124 7.67 14.24 -2.49
N GLY A 125 8.66 14.42 -3.36
CA GLY A 125 9.30 13.35 -4.11
C GLY A 125 10.02 12.32 -3.23
N ASP A 126 10.66 12.78 -2.14
CA ASP A 126 11.32 11.89 -1.18
C ASP A 126 10.29 11.00 -0.46
N LEU A 127 9.15 11.57 -0.05
CA LEU A 127 8.09 10.80 0.58
C LEU A 127 7.42 9.81 -0.40
N ALA A 128 7.24 10.20 -1.67
CA ALA A 128 6.75 9.31 -2.72
C ALA A 128 7.71 8.14 -2.96
N MET A 129 9.02 8.38 -3.00
CA MET A 129 10.02 7.32 -3.12
C MET A 129 10.05 6.40 -1.90
N PHE A 130 9.87 6.94 -0.70
CA PHE A 130 9.70 6.14 0.51
C PHE A 130 8.49 5.20 0.39
N ALA A 131 7.35 5.71 -0.06
CA ALA A 131 6.14 4.91 -0.23
C ALA A 131 6.36 3.73 -1.19
N VAL A 132 7.08 3.95 -2.30
CA VAL A 132 7.45 2.88 -3.25
C VAL A 132 8.34 1.82 -2.60
N GLY A 133 9.35 2.23 -1.83
CA GLY A 133 10.21 1.31 -1.08
C GLY A 133 9.43 0.52 -0.03
N HIS A 134 8.47 1.16 0.63
CA HIS A 134 7.59 0.54 1.61
C HIS A 134 6.67 -0.52 0.97
N GLU A 135 6.10 -0.25 -0.20
CA GLU A 135 5.36 -1.26 -0.98
C GLU A 135 6.24 -2.48 -1.33
N ALA A 136 7.50 -2.27 -1.73
CA ALA A 136 8.43 -3.37 -2.00
C ALA A 136 8.68 -4.27 -0.78
N MET A 137 8.70 -3.70 0.43
CA MET A 137 8.82 -4.46 1.69
C MET A 137 7.58 -5.32 1.95
N HIS A 138 6.39 -4.76 1.75
CA HIS A 138 5.14 -5.52 1.89
C HIS A 138 4.98 -6.59 0.80
N LEU A 139 5.42 -6.33 -0.43
CA LEU A 139 5.51 -7.33 -1.49
C LEU A 139 6.40 -8.51 -1.08
N SER A 140 7.57 -8.24 -0.50
CA SER A 140 8.46 -9.30 0.00
C SER A 140 7.80 -10.12 1.12
N THR A 141 7.04 -9.45 1.99
CA THR A 141 6.28 -10.09 3.07
C THR A 141 5.17 -10.99 2.50
N ILE A 142 4.39 -10.51 1.53
CA ILE A 142 3.37 -11.28 0.82
C ILE A 142 3.99 -12.53 0.19
N GLN A 143 5.11 -12.40 -0.52
CA GLN A 143 5.81 -13.54 -1.13
C GLN A 143 6.29 -14.55 -0.09
N SER A 144 6.67 -14.08 1.10
CA SER A 144 7.08 -14.94 2.21
C SER A 144 5.88 -15.70 2.79
N LEU A 145 4.77 -15.00 3.04
CA LEU A 145 3.50 -15.61 3.45
C LEU A 145 3.05 -16.68 2.45
N MET A 146 3.04 -16.36 1.15
CA MET A 146 2.71 -17.33 0.09
C MET A 146 3.58 -18.59 0.11
N ARG A 147 4.85 -18.51 0.51
CA ARG A 147 5.72 -19.71 0.63
C ARG A 147 5.40 -20.52 1.88
N MET A 148 5.04 -19.84 2.96
CA MET A 148 4.78 -20.45 4.28
C MET A 148 3.37 -21.01 4.40
N THR A 149 2.42 -20.57 3.56
CA THR A 149 1.01 -21.00 3.57
C THR A 149 0.68 -21.99 2.46
N LYS A 150 1.68 -22.42 1.67
CA LYS A 150 1.54 -23.46 0.65
C LYS A 150 1.15 -24.81 1.24
#